data_AF-A0A150R9G3-F1
#
_entry.id   AF-A0A150R9G3-F1
#
_cell.length_a   1.000
_cell.length_b   1.000
_cell.length_c   1.000
_cell.angle_alpha   90.00
_cell.angle_beta   90.00
_cell.angle_gamma   90.00
#
_symmetry.space_group_name_H-M   'P 1'
#
loop_
_entity.id
_entity.type
_entity.pdbx_description
1 polymer ?
#
loop_
_entity_poly.entity_id
_entity_poly.type
_entity_poly.pdbx_seq_one_letter_code
_entity_poly.pdbx_strand_id
1 'polypeptide(L)'
;MCVLDYEAHHDQTLREQEADIWLGFSPADLRRLAEEAGLAGVEIRRLPSAWQGEGPDRHLVWQLLVGWRGARSSAFTGKGKGTP
;
A
#
# COMPACT_ATOMS: atom_id res chain seq x y z
N MET A 1 -0.88 -3.42 -7.65
CA MET A 1 0.19 -2.83 -6.83
C MET A 1 0.06 -3.37 -5.43
N CYS A 2 1.18 -3.76 -4.84
CA CYS A 2 1.27 -4.31 -3.50
C CYS A 2 2.32 -3.48 -2.77
N VAL A 3 1.98 -2.94 -1.60
CA VAL A 3 2.90 -2.18 -0.74
C VAL A 3 2.91 -2.87 0.62
N LEU A 4 4.10 -3.21 1.07
CA LEU A 4 4.34 -3.68 2.43
C LEU A 4 5.03 -2.55 3.18
N ASP A 5 4.43 -2.14 4.29
CA ASP A 5 4.86 -1.00 5.08
C ASP A 5 4.66 -1.30 6.58
N TYR A 6 5.27 -0.50 7.45
CA TYR A 6 4.94 -0.53 8.87
C TYR A 6 3.69 0.34 9.12
N GLU A 7 2.85 -0.02 10.09
CA GLU A 7 1.94 0.94 10.68
C GLU A 7 2.74 2.02 11.42
N ALA A 8 2.24 3.25 11.40
CA ALA A 8 2.89 4.38 12.06
C ALA A 8 3.39 4.03 13.47
N HIS A 9 4.69 4.21 13.69
CA HIS A 9 5.34 3.92 14.97
C HIS A 9 6.28 5.04 15.41
N HIS A 10 6.65 5.01 16.70
CA HIS A 10 7.59 5.94 17.32
C HIS A 10 8.86 5.24 17.83
N ASP A 11 9.07 4.00 17.40
CA ASP A 11 10.26 3.25 17.77
C ASP A 11 11.52 3.94 17.24
N GLN A 12 12.33 4.44 18.15
CA GLN A 12 13.60 5.09 17.84
C GLN A 12 14.78 4.11 17.86
N THR A 13 14.58 2.89 18.38
CA THR A 13 15.61 1.87 18.47
C THR A 13 16.06 1.41 17.09
N LEU A 14 15.14 1.22 16.14
CA LEU A 14 15.50 0.92 14.73
C LEU A 14 16.28 2.07 14.09
N ARG A 15 15.92 3.31 14.40
CA ARG A 15 16.63 4.50 13.91
C ARG A 15 18.04 4.59 14.47
N GLU A 16 18.21 4.30 15.75
CA GLU A 16 19.50 4.40 16.43
C GLU A 16 20.44 3.25 16.07
N GLN A 17 19.89 2.04 15.91
CA GLN A 17 20.68 0.82 15.72
C GLN A 17 20.91 0.47 14.24
N GLU A 18 19.91 0.72 13.39
CA GLU A 18 19.92 0.29 11.98
C GLU A 18 19.91 1.49 11.01
N ALA A 19 19.95 2.72 11.52
CA ALA A 19 19.79 3.97 10.76
C ALA A 19 18.48 4.05 9.97
N ASP A 20 17.48 3.25 10.34
CA ASP A 20 16.17 3.23 9.70
C ASP A 20 15.30 4.39 10.24
N ILE A 21 15.13 5.43 9.42
CA ILE A 21 14.29 6.59 9.74
C ILE A 21 12.85 6.42 9.27
N TRP A 22 12.50 5.25 8.73
CA TRP A 22 11.16 4.98 8.23
C TRP A 22 10.22 4.71 9.39
N LEU A 23 9.21 5.57 9.57
CA LEU A 23 8.25 5.49 10.67
C LEU A 23 6.90 4.88 10.27
N GLY A 24 6.79 4.41 9.03
CA GLY A 24 5.56 3.89 8.45
C GLY A 24 4.47 4.96 8.26
N PHE A 25 3.32 4.52 7.76
CA PHE A 25 2.13 5.36 7.62
C PHE A 25 0.98 4.88 8.51
N SER A 26 0.08 5.78 8.89
CA SER A 26 -1.21 5.33 9.42
C SER A 26 -1.99 4.63 8.29
N PRO A 27 -2.87 3.66 8.58
CA PRO A 27 -3.69 3.03 7.54
C PRO A 27 -4.52 4.05 6.72
N ALA A 28 -4.93 5.16 7.35
CA ALA A 28 -5.66 6.24 6.69
C ALA A 28 -4.77 7.03 5.72
N ASP A 29 -3.55 7.39 6.14
CA ASP A 29 -2.59 8.09 5.28
C ASP A 29 -2.14 7.22 4.11
N LEU A 30 -1.84 5.96 4.37
CA LEU A 30 -1.42 5.02 3.35
C LEU A 30 -2.52 4.83 2.28
N ARG A 31 -3.78 4.72 2.72
CA ARG A 31 -4.94 4.69 1.82
C ARG A 31 -5.03 5.95 0.97
N ARG A 32 -4.99 7.12 1.62
CA ARG A 32 -5.09 8.42 0.93
C ARG A 32 -4.02 8.56 -0.13
N LEU A 33 -2.76 8.24 0.20
CA LEU A 33 -1.63 8.29 -0.74
C LEU A 33 -1.82 7.32 -1.92
N ALA A 34 -2.34 6.12 -1.67
CA ALA A 34 -2.63 5.16 -2.73
C ALA A 34 -3.73 5.64 -3.70
N GLU A 35 -4.79 6.24 -3.17
CA GLU A 35 -5.89 6.82 -3.94
C GLU A 35 -5.42 8.04 -4.75
N GLU A 36 -4.63 8.94 -4.14
CA GLU A 36 -3.97 10.07 -4.81
C GLU A 36 -3.02 9.60 -5.93
N ALA A 37 -2.38 8.44 -5.75
CA ALA A 37 -1.54 7.80 -6.77
C ALA A 37 -2.35 7.09 -7.89
N GLY A 38 -3.68 7.21 -7.87
CA GLY A 38 -4.58 6.67 -8.87
C GLY A 38 -4.82 5.17 -8.75
N LEU A 39 -4.65 4.59 -7.56
CA LEU A 39 -5.06 3.22 -7.28
C LEU A 39 -6.54 3.17 -6.92
N ALA A 40 -7.23 2.17 -7.46
CA ALA A 40 -8.61 1.83 -7.17
C ALA A 40 -8.69 0.48 -6.46
N GLY A 41 -9.81 0.22 -5.77
CA GLY A 41 -10.02 -1.04 -5.05
C GLY A 41 -8.96 -1.27 -3.96
N VAL A 42 -8.59 -0.20 -3.24
CA VAL A 42 -7.56 -0.24 -2.21
C VAL A 42 -8.06 -1.04 -1.00
N GLU A 43 -7.37 -2.12 -0.68
CA GLU A 43 -7.51 -2.88 0.56
C GLU A 43 -6.24 -2.76 1.39
N ILE A 44 -6.38 -2.61 2.70
CA ILE A 44 -5.28 -2.62 3.65
C ILE A 44 -5.57 -3.68 4.71
N ARG A 45 -4.58 -4.52 5.01
CA ARG A 45 -4.67 -5.56 6.03
C ARG A 45 -3.39 -5.58 6.86
N ARG A 46 -3.50 -5.87 8.15
CA ARG A 46 -2.33 -6.20 8.96
C ARG A 46 -1.77 -7.54 8.53
N LEU A 47 -0.45 -7.62 8.40
CA LEU A 47 0.23 -8.87 8.14
C LEU A 47 0.20 -9.73 9.42
N PRO A 48 -0.16 -11.01 9.35
CA PRO A 48 -0.05 -11.91 10.48
C PRO A 48 1.38 -11.92 11.05
N SER A 49 1.52 -11.86 12.37
CA SER A 49 2.84 -11.86 13.04
C SER A 49 3.68 -13.10 12.71
N ALA A 50 3.03 -14.24 12.45
CA ALA A 50 3.69 -15.47 12.00
C ALA A 50 4.48 -15.32 10.68
N TRP A 51 4.26 -14.24 9.92
CA TRP A 51 4.95 -13.97 8.65
C TRP A 51 6.03 -12.89 8.76
N GLN A 52 6.25 -12.30 9.94
CA GLN A 52 7.19 -11.18 10.16
C GLN A 52 8.62 -11.65 10.50
N GLY A 53 8.85 -12.96 10.67
CA GLY A 53 10.16 -13.50 11.02
C GLY A 53 10.65 -13.06 12.41
N GLU A 54 11.96 -13.16 12.63
CA GLU A 54 12.61 -12.85 13.91
C GLU A 54 13.56 -11.65 13.83
N GLY A 55 13.35 -10.77 12.84
CA GLY A 55 14.16 -9.59 12.60
C GLY A 55 14.07 -8.54 13.73
N PRO A 56 14.93 -7.51 13.68
CA PRO A 56 14.94 -6.43 14.68
C PRO A 56 13.64 -5.61 14.69
N ASP A 57 12.83 -5.69 13.64
CA ASP A 57 11.56 -5.03 13.42
C ASP A 57 10.33 -5.92 13.70
N ARG A 58 10.54 -7.14 14.23
CA ARG A 58 9.46 -8.11 14.49
C ARG A 58 8.38 -7.63 15.46
N HIS A 59 8.68 -6.62 16.26
CA HIS A 59 7.75 -6.03 17.22
C HIS A 59 6.89 -4.93 16.60
N LEU A 60 7.20 -4.49 15.39
CA LEU A 60 6.38 -3.55 14.65
C LEU A 60 5.18 -4.25 14.00
N VAL A 61 4.09 -3.50 13.84
CA VAL A 61 2.92 -3.99 13.10
C VAL A 61 3.16 -3.73 11.61
N TRP A 62 3.25 -4.80 10.83
CA TRP A 62 3.34 -4.68 9.38
C TRP A 62 1.93 -4.61 8.78
N GLN A 63 1.76 -3.75 7.77
CA GLN A 63 0.53 -3.61 6.99
C GLN A 63 0.80 -3.82 5.50
N LEU A 64 -0.13 -4.50 4.85
CA LEU A 64 -0.15 -4.79 3.43
C LEU A 64 -1.26 -3.99 2.78
N LEU A 65 -0.91 -3.12 1.85
CA LEU A 65 -1.83 -2.47 0.92
C LEU A 65 -1.83 -3.21 -0.42
N VAL A 66 -3.02 -3.51 -0.94
CA VAL A 66 -3.23 -3.99 -2.31
C VAL A 66 -4.19 -3.03 -3.03
N GLY A 67 -3.85 -2.63 -4.25
CA GLY A 67 -4.70 -1.79 -5.09
C GLY A 67 -4.37 -1.93 -6.56
N TRP A 68 -5.28 -1.49 -7.42
CA TRP A 68 -5.20 -1.70 -8.87
C TRP A 68 -5.17 -0.38 -9.59
N ARG A 69 -4.29 -0.21 -10.57
CA ARG A 69 -4.43 0.88 -11.52
C ARG A 69 -5.44 0.40 -12.56
N GLY A 70 -6.58 1.07 -12.68
CA GLY A 70 -7.53 0.77 -13.75
C GLY A 70 -6.82 0.85 -15.10
N ALA A 71 -7.22 0.01 -16.06
CA ALA A 71 -6.91 0.31 -17.45
C ALA A 71 -7.38 1.75 -17.69
N ARG A 72 -6.52 2.65 -18.20
CA ARG A 72 -6.98 3.97 -18.62
C ARG A 72 -8.23 3.72 -19.46
N SER A 73 -9.37 4.29 -19.06
CA SER A 73 -10.56 4.29 -19.90
C SER A 73 -10.19 5.08 -21.15
N SER A 74 -9.64 4.37 -22.13
CA SER A 74 -9.67 4.80 -23.51
C SER A 74 -11.15 4.72 -23.85
N ALA A 75 -11.84 5.86 -23.78
CA ALA A 75 -13.15 6.01 -24.37
C ALA A 75 -12.96 5.86 -25.88
N PHE A 76 -12.93 4.61 -26.37
CA PHE A 76 -12.98 4.34 -27.79
C PHE A 76 -14.42 4.64 -28.24
N THR A 77 -14.67 5.88 -28.67
CA THR A 77 -15.90 6.26 -29.37
C THR A 77 -15.89 5.67 -30.78
N GLY A 78 -16.03 4.35 -30.87
CA GLY A 78 -16.26 3.65 -32.12
C GLY A 78 -17.72 3.78 -32.53
N LYS A 79 -18.09 4.82 -33.27
CA LYS A 79 -19.34 4.85 -34.05
C LYS A 79 -19.23 3.83 -35.19
N GLY A 80 -19.58 2.58 -34.93
CA GLY A 80 -19.82 1.57 -35.97
C GLY A 80 -21.28 1.61 -36.41
N LYS A 81 -21.60 2.33 -37.49
CA LYS A 81 -22.88 2.19 -38.20
C LYS A 81 -22.89 0.81 -38.89
N GLY A 82 -23.65 -0.13 -38.36
CA GLY A 82 -24.16 -1.28 -39.13
C GLY A 82 -25.60 -0.99 -39.52
N THR A 83 -25.86 -0.81 -40.82
CA THR A 83 -27.21 -0.80 -41.41
C THR A 83 -27.40 -2.14 -42.12
N PRO A 84 -28.67 -2.57 -42.30
CA PRO A 84 -29.18 -3.88 -41.88
C PRO A 84 -28.66 -5.08 -42.67
#